data_AF-A0A8C0JS00-F1
#
_entry.id   AF-A0A8C0JS00-F1
#
_cell.length_a   1.000
_cell.length_b   1.000
_cell.length_c   1.000
_cell.angle_alpha   90.00
_cell.angle_beta   90.00
_cell.angle_gamma   90.00
#
_symmetry.space_group_name_H-M   'P 1'
#
loop_
_entity.id
_entity.type
_entity.pdbx_description
1 polymer ?
#
loop_
_entity_poly.entity_id
_entity_poly.type
_entity_poly.pdbx_seq_one_letter_code
_entity_poly.pdbx_strand_id
1 'polypeptide(L)'
;MPGMQMQMGQPLPGTGPNLLPGGYPVYSDSYSSAGDPMWTYFTAVAGQDGEVDAEELQRCLTQSGINGIYSPFSLETCRIMIAMLDRDYTGKMGFNEFKELWAALNAWKQHFIAIDQDQSGTVEHHELNQAIAAMGYRLSPQTLTAIVKRYSKNGRIFFDDYVACCVKLRALTDFFRRRDHLQQGVVNFVYDDFLQGTMAI
;
A
#
# COMPACT_ATOMS: atom_id res chain seq x y z
N MET A 1 -17.30 -52.82 41.86
CA MET A 1 -17.84 -52.90 40.48
C MET A 1 -19.18 -52.18 40.46
N PRO A 2 -19.51 -51.39 39.43
CA PRO A 2 -18.80 -50.32 38.69
C PRO A 2 -19.33 -48.93 39.16
N GLY A 3 -18.91 -47.72 38.79
CA GLY A 3 -18.16 -47.17 37.67
C GLY A 3 -18.94 -45.98 37.09
N MET A 4 -18.40 -44.74 37.12
CA MET A 4 -18.74 -43.56 36.29
C MET A 4 -17.96 -42.34 36.83
N GLN A 5 -16.72 -42.14 36.36
CA GLN A 5 -16.33 -41.24 35.27
C GLN A 5 -16.31 -39.75 35.65
N MET A 6 -15.09 -39.20 35.61
CA MET A 6 -14.76 -37.79 35.76
C MET A 6 -15.38 -36.94 34.66
N GLN A 7 -15.76 -35.72 34.99
CA GLN A 7 -15.71 -34.61 34.03
C GLN A 7 -15.10 -33.38 34.72
N MET A 8 -13.79 -33.18 34.47
CA MET A 8 -13.11 -31.92 34.76
C MET A 8 -13.76 -30.82 33.92
N GLY A 9 -14.31 -29.81 34.60
CA GLY A 9 -14.65 -28.54 33.98
C GLY A 9 -13.40 -27.89 33.39
N GLN A 10 -13.49 -27.52 32.13
CA GLN A 10 -12.43 -26.87 31.36
C GLN A 10 -11.98 -25.55 32.01
N PRO A 11 -10.68 -25.20 32.01
CA PRO A 11 -10.25 -23.85 32.28
C PRO A 11 -10.55 -22.97 31.05
N LEU A 12 -11.19 -21.82 31.27
CA LEU A 12 -11.34 -20.79 30.24
C LEU A 12 -9.96 -20.34 29.74
N PRO A 13 -9.70 -20.27 28.41
CA PRO A 13 -8.52 -19.59 27.91
C PRO A 13 -8.80 -18.08 27.91
N GLY A 14 -8.32 -17.38 28.93
CA GLY A 14 -8.21 -15.93 28.93
C GLY A 14 -7.18 -15.50 27.88
N THR A 15 -7.64 -14.90 26.79
CA THR A 15 -6.79 -14.18 25.84
C THR A 15 -6.51 -12.78 26.38
N GLY A 16 -5.53 -12.69 27.28
CA GLY A 16 -4.84 -11.43 27.54
C GLY A 16 -3.66 -11.28 26.57
N PRO A 17 -3.47 -10.12 25.92
CA PRO A 17 -2.29 -9.92 25.09
C PRO A 17 -1.03 -9.92 25.96
N ASN A 18 -0.06 -10.76 25.61
CA ASN A 18 1.26 -10.78 26.22
C ASN A 18 2.06 -9.61 25.62
N LEU A 19 2.34 -8.58 26.41
CA LEU A 19 3.05 -7.37 25.99
C LEU A 19 4.56 -7.57 26.15
N LEU A 20 5.30 -7.54 25.04
CA LEU A 20 6.74 -7.26 25.03
C LEU A 20 6.98 -5.75 24.87
N PRO A 21 8.11 -5.20 25.35
CA PRO A 21 8.36 -3.76 25.29
C PRO A 21 8.68 -3.35 23.84
N GLY A 22 7.73 -2.75 23.13
CA GLY A 22 7.93 -2.34 21.73
C GLY A 22 6.70 -1.93 20.90
N GLY A 23 5.47 -2.08 21.42
CA GLY A 23 4.33 -1.25 20.97
C GLY A 23 3.70 -1.52 19.60
N TYR A 24 3.86 -2.69 18.96
CA TYR A 24 3.03 -3.09 17.82
C TYR A 24 2.41 -4.48 18.02
N PRO A 25 1.10 -4.65 17.71
CA PRO A 25 0.44 -5.95 17.80
C PRO A 25 0.94 -6.88 16.68
N VAL A 26 1.44 -8.05 17.06
CA VAL A 26 1.66 -9.17 16.14
C VAL A 26 0.32 -9.88 16.00
N TYR A 27 -0.28 -9.81 14.81
CA TYR A 27 -1.48 -10.60 14.50
C TYR A 27 -1.05 -11.99 14.01
N SER A 28 -1.47 -13.02 14.74
CA SER A 28 -1.33 -14.42 14.34
C SER A 28 -2.27 -14.76 13.18
N ASP A 29 -1.77 -15.54 12.21
CA ASP A 29 -2.40 -16.00 10.95
C ASP A 29 -3.65 -16.88 11.11
N SER A 30 -4.70 -16.39 11.78
CA SER A 30 -5.95 -17.16 11.90
C SER A 30 -7.20 -16.30 11.94
N TYR A 31 -7.30 -15.31 11.05
CA TYR A 31 -8.57 -14.65 10.76
C TYR A 31 -9.19 -15.26 9.51
N SER A 32 -10.38 -15.85 9.66
CA SER A 32 -11.18 -16.34 8.54
C SER A 32 -11.51 -15.17 7.59
N SER A 33 -10.87 -15.12 6.42
CA SER A 33 -11.03 -14.05 5.43
C SER A 33 -12.48 -13.83 4.99
N ALA A 34 -13.32 -14.86 5.10
CA ALA A 34 -14.74 -14.84 4.70
C ALA A 34 -15.64 -13.84 5.47
N GLY A 35 -15.18 -13.28 6.60
CA GLY A 35 -15.93 -12.29 7.37
C GLY A 35 -15.65 -10.83 7.01
N ASP A 36 -14.64 -10.56 6.16
CA ASP A 36 -14.23 -9.21 5.81
C ASP A 36 -15.04 -8.69 4.62
N PRO A 37 -15.67 -7.50 4.70
CA PRO A 37 -16.36 -6.91 3.56
C PRO A 37 -15.50 -6.78 2.29
N MET A 38 -14.18 -6.61 2.43
CA MET A 38 -13.24 -6.58 1.30
C MET A 38 -13.05 -7.94 0.64
N TRP A 39 -13.32 -9.05 1.34
CA TRP A 39 -13.18 -10.39 0.78
C TRP A 39 -14.11 -10.63 -0.40
N THR A 40 -15.33 -10.08 -0.36
CA THR A 40 -16.28 -10.16 -1.47
C THR A 40 -15.76 -9.42 -2.70
N TYR A 41 -15.12 -8.26 -2.51
CA TYR A 41 -14.53 -7.51 -3.62
C TYR A 41 -13.31 -8.24 -4.19
N PHE A 42 -12.43 -8.74 -3.31
CA PHE A 42 -11.25 -9.51 -3.69
C PHE A 42 -11.62 -10.77 -4.47
N THR A 43 -12.55 -11.59 -3.97
CA THR A 43 -12.95 -12.85 -4.64
C THR A 43 -13.73 -12.62 -5.93
N ALA A 44 -14.34 -11.44 -6.13
CA ALA A 44 -14.98 -11.08 -7.39
C ALA A 44 -13.96 -10.78 -8.50
N VAL A 45 -12.71 -10.46 -8.15
CA VAL A 45 -11.68 -10.05 -9.10
C VAL A 45 -10.49 -10.98 -9.15
N ALA A 46 -10.23 -11.75 -8.09
CA ALA A 46 -9.14 -12.70 -8.02
C ALA A 46 -9.33 -13.85 -9.03
N GLY A 47 -8.23 -14.26 -9.62
CA GLY A 47 -8.15 -15.39 -10.53
C GLY A 47 -8.42 -16.73 -9.85
N GLN A 48 -8.37 -17.80 -10.64
CA GLN A 48 -8.53 -19.18 -10.12
C GLN A 48 -7.40 -19.60 -9.17
N ASP A 49 -6.28 -18.88 -9.23
CA ASP A 49 -5.12 -19.02 -8.33
C ASP A 49 -5.32 -18.34 -6.98
N GLY A 50 -6.39 -17.56 -6.79
CA GLY A 50 -6.68 -16.85 -5.54
C GLY A 50 -5.83 -15.60 -5.34
N GLU A 51 -5.24 -15.07 -6.41
CA GLU A 51 -4.46 -13.84 -6.42
C GLU A 51 -5.03 -12.85 -7.45
N VAL A 52 -4.57 -11.60 -7.40
CA VAL A 52 -5.03 -10.52 -8.28
C VAL A 52 -3.86 -10.00 -9.11
N ASP A 53 -3.98 -10.06 -10.44
CA ASP A 53 -3.04 -9.43 -11.36
C ASP A 53 -3.37 -7.94 -11.64
N ALA A 54 -2.54 -7.26 -12.44
CA ALA A 54 -2.70 -5.84 -12.72
C ALA A 54 -3.99 -5.51 -13.50
N GLU A 55 -4.46 -6.40 -14.38
CA GLU A 55 -5.69 -6.19 -15.15
C GLU A 55 -6.94 -6.43 -14.30
N GLU A 56 -6.89 -7.45 -13.44
CA GLU A 56 -7.88 -7.73 -12.41
C GLU A 56 -7.98 -6.58 -11.41
N LEU A 57 -6.85 -6.06 -10.94
CA LEU A 57 -6.80 -4.89 -10.05
C LEU A 57 -7.39 -3.66 -10.72
N GLN A 58 -7.04 -3.38 -11.98
CA GLN A 58 -7.58 -2.22 -12.71
C GLN A 58 -9.11 -2.28 -12.81
N ARG A 59 -9.65 -3.46 -13.17
CA ARG A 59 -11.11 -3.68 -13.22
C ARG A 59 -11.73 -3.50 -11.84
N CYS A 60 -11.11 -4.05 -10.80
CA CYS A 60 -11.56 -3.92 -9.41
C CYS A 60 -11.69 -2.45 -9.00
N LEU A 61 -10.62 -1.67 -9.14
CA LEU A 61 -10.57 -0.28 -8.70
C LEU A 61 -11.54 0.61 -9.48
N THR A 62 -11.77 0.28 -10.75
CA THR A 62 -12.76 0.97 -11.60
C THR A 62 -14.18 0.67 -11.13
N GLN A 63 -14.52 -0.60 -10.91
CA GLN A 63 -15.85 -1.02 -10.48
C GLN A 63 -16.19 -0.55 -9.07
N SER A 64 -15.18 -0.45 -8.21
CA SER A 64 -15.36 0.00 -6.84
C SER A 64 -15.59 1.51 -6.71
N GLY A 65 -15.37 2.27 -7.79
CA GLY A 65 -15.55 3.72 -7.82
C GLY A 65 -14.57 4.49 -6.92
N ILE A 66 -13.43 3.88 -6.58
CA ILE A 66 -12.46 4.54 -5.68
C ILE A 66 -11.81 5.76 -6.35
N ASN A 67 -11.73 5.78 -7.68
CA ASN A 67 -11.37 6.95 -8.48
C ASN A 67 -12.42 8.09 -8.39
N GLY A 68 -13.67 7.78 -8.01
CA GLY A 68 -14.74 8.77 -7.90
C GLY A 68 -15.00 9.49 -9.22
N ILE A 69 -14.85 10.82 -9.22
CA ILE A 69 -14.99 11.67 -10.42
C ILE A 69 -13.72 11.73 -11.28
N TYR A 70 -12.60 11.19 -10.78
CA TYR A 70 -11.33 11.22 -11.47
C TYR A 70 -11.22 10.08 -12.48
N SER A 71 -10.30 10.22 -13.43
CA SER A 71 -10.01 9.18 -14.42
C SER A 71 -9.68 7.83 -13.75
N PRO A 72 -10.07 6.69 -14.37
CA PRO A 72 -9.64 5.38 -13.91
C PRO A 72 -8.12 5.26 -13.86
N PHE A 73 -7.62 4.37 -13.00
CA PHE A 73 -6.18 4.10 -12.92
C PHE A 73 -5.67 3.46 -14.21
N SER A 74 -4.47 3.86 -14.63
CA SER A 74 -3.79 3.20 -15.73
C SER A 74 -3.30 1.81 -15.33
N LEU A 75 -3.07 0.94 -16.32
CA LEU A 75 -2.53 -0.40 -16.07
C LEU A 75 -1.14 -0.33 -15.43
N GLU A 76 -0.34 0.66 -15.82
CA GLU A 76 0.97 0.91 -15.23
C GLU A 76 0.85 1.27 -13.75
N THR A 77 -0.10 2.13 -13.40
CA THR A 77 -0.40 2.46 -12.01
C THR A 77 -0.82 1.22 -11.20
N CYS A 78 -1.56 0.29 -11.81
CA CYS A 78 -1.93 -0.97 -11.15
C CYS A 78 -0.71 -1.88 -10.93
N ARG A 79 0.22 -1.96 -11.89
CA ARG A 79 1.47 -2.75 -11.73
C ARG A 79 2.33 -2.23 -10.59
N ILE A 80 2.53 -0.92 -10.50
CA ILE A 80 3.34 -0.33 -9.42
C ILE A 80 2.67 -0.49 -8.05
N MET A 81 1.33 -0.49 -7.98
CA MET A 81 0.59 -0.77 -6.74
C MET A 81 0.82 -2.20 -6.26
N ILE A 82 0.81 -3.18 -7.17
CA ILE A 82 1.13 -4.57 -6.86
C ILE A 82 2.59 -4.66 -6.40
N ALA A 83 3.52 -4.15 -7.19
CA ALA A 83 4.95 -4.16 -6.86
C ALA A 83 5.31 -3.55 -5.49
N MET A 84 4.56 -2.53 -5.04
CA MET A 84 4.78 -1.93 -3.73
C MET A 84 4.50 -2.89 -2.57
N LEU A 85 3.57 -3.83 -2.75
CA LEU A 85 3.06 -4.71 -1.70
C LEU A 85 3.44 -6.18 -1.91
N ASP A 86 3.84 -6.54 -3.13
CA ASP A 86 4.35 -7.86 -3.52
C ASP A 86 5.67 -8.15 -2.80
N ARG A 87 5.56 -8.82 -1.64
CA ARG A 87 6.72 -9.16 -0.79
C ARG A 87 7.43 -10.43 -1.24
N ASP A 88 6.74 -11.28 -1.99
CA ASP A 88 7.23 -12.58 -2.43
C ASP A 88 7.64 -12.63 -3.91
N TYR A 89 7.53 -11.49 -4.61
CA TYR A 89 7.91 -11.30 -6.01
C TYR A 89 7.13 -12.20 -6.97
N THR A 90 5.86 -12.48 -6.63
CA THR A 90 4.95 -13.26 -7.48
C THR A 90 4.46 -12.44 -8.69
N GLY A 91 4.56 -11.12 -8.62
CA GLY A 91 3.98 -10.19 -9.58
C GLY A 91 2.45 -10.07 -9.44
N LYS A 92 1.88 -10.64 -8.38
CA LYS A 92 0.44 -10.69 -8.09
C LYS A 92 0.19 -10.25 -6.66
N MET A 93 -1.09 -10.08 -6.33
CA MET A 93 -1.52 -9.56 -5.05
C MET A 93 -2.45 -10.54 -4.34
N GLY A 94 -2.05 -10.96 -3.14
CA GLY A 94 -2.89 -11.73 -2.23
C GLY A 94 -3.88 -10.85 -1.45
N PHE A 95 -4.78 -11.48 -0.69
CA PHE A 95 -5.84 -10.75 0.02
C PHE A 95 -5.33 -9.77 1.09
N ASN A 96 -4.30 -10.14 1.84
CA ASN A 96 -3.74 -9.27 2.87
C ASN A 96 -3.11 -8.01 2.26
N GLU A 97 -2.38 -8.18 1.16
CA GLU A 97 -1.80 -7.07 0.39
C GLU A 97 -2.89 -6.20 -0.23
N PHE A 98 -3.96 -6.81 -0.75
CA PHE A 98 -5.12 -6.08 -1.26
C PHE A 98 -5.76 -5.18 -0.21
N LYS A 99 -5.90 -5.65 1.04
CA LYS A 99 -6.40 -4.82 2.14
C LYS A 99 -5.47 -3.66 2.47
N GLU A 100 -4.16 -3.91 2.51
CA GLU A 100 -3.16 -2.85 2.72
C GLU A 100 -3.21 -1.81 1.59
N LEU A 101 -3.35 -2.24 0.34
CA LEU A 101 -3.50 -1.36 -0.82
C LEU A 101 -4.75 -0.50 -0.67
N TRP A 102 -5.88 -1.12 -0.34
CA TRP A 102 -7.15 -0.44 -0.22
C TRP A 102 -7.11 0.67 0.83
N ALA A 103 -6.50 0.41 1.99
CA ALA A 103 -6.30 1.41 3.03
C ALA A 103 -5.40 2.56 2.54
N ALA A 104 -4.30 2.23 1.86
CA ALA A 104 -3.38 3.23 1.31
C ALA A 104 -4.04 4.13 0.26
N LEU A 105 -4.85 3.55 -0.65
CA LEU A 105 -5.57 4.29 -1.67
C LEU A 105 -6.58 5.27 -1.07
N ASN A 106 -7.30 4.87 -0.04
CA ASN A 106 -8.22 5.77 0.66
C ASN A 106 -7.49 6.93 1.33
N ALA A 107 -6.34 6.67 1.96
CA ALA A 107 -5.51 7.72 2.56
C ALA A 107 -5.00 8.70 1.50
N TRP A 108 -4.46 8.21 0.39
CA TRP A 108 -3.99 9.06 -0.70
C TRP A 108 -5.11 9.84 -1.37
N LYS A 109 -6.30 9.27 -1.51
CA LYS A 109 -7.48 9.98 -2.03
C LYS A 109 -7.90 11.12 -1.12
N GLN A 110 -8.03 10.87 0.18
CA GLN A 110 -8.37 11.92 1.15
C GLN A 110 -7.32 13.04 1.13
N HIS A 111 -6.05 12.66 1.04
CA HIS A 111 -4.95 13.61 0.99
C HIS A 111 -4.91 14.40 -0.32
N PHE A 112 -5.23 13.78 -1.46
CA PHE A 112 -5.39 14.47 -2.74
C PHE A 112 -6.49 15.53 -2.65
N ILE A 113 -7.67 15.16 -2.14
CA ILE A 113 -8.81 16.09 -1.96
C ILE A 113 -8.46 17.23 -1.01
N ALA A 114 -7.69 16.96 0.05
CA ALA A 114 -7.29 18.00 1.01
C ALA A 114 -6.30 19.02 0.43
N ILE A 115 -5.60 18.66 -0.64
CA ILE A 115 -4.49 19.43 -1.21
C ILE A 115 -4.90 20.14 -2.50
N ASP A 116 -5.81 19.55 -3.28
CA ASP A 116 -6.49 20.16 -4.42
C ASP A 116 -7.45 21.27 -3.93
N GLN A 117 -6.89 22.37 -3.43
CA GLN A 117 -7.64 23.44 -2.76
C GLN A 117 -8.57 24.18 -3.72
N ASP A 118 -8.17 24.26 -4.99
CA ASP A 118 -8.94 24.87 -6.06
C ASP A 118 -9.96 23.92 -6.69
N GLN A 119 -9.99 22.65 -6.27
CA GLN A 119 -10.84 21.59 -6.80
C GLN A 119 -10.68 21.44 -8.33
N SER A 120 -9.48 21.70 -8.84
CA SER A 120 -9.15 21.53 -10.25
C SER A 120 -9.15 20.06 -10.70
N GLY A 121 -9.12 19.13 -9.74
CA GLY A 121 -8.92 17.71 -9.99
C GLY A 121 -7.47 17.38 -10.38
N THR A 122 -6.54 18.28 -10.08
CA THR A 122 -5.12 18.16 -10.37
C THR A 122 -4.28 18.70 -9.23
N VAL A 123 -3.01 18.31 -9.17
CA VAL A 123 -2.04 18.81 -8.20
C VAL A 123 -0.95 19.60 -8.94
N GLU A 124 -0.74 20.83 -8.53
CA GLU A 124 0.33 21.71 -8.99
C GLU A 124 1.60 21.55 -8.14
N HIS A 125 2.70 22.17 -8.56
CA HIS A 125 3.99 22.05 -7.87
C HIS A 125 3.95 22.45 -6.39
N HIS A 126 3.28 23.56 -6.07
CA HIS A 126 3.21 24.08 -4.70
C HIS A 126 2.35 23.19 -3.79
N GLU A 127 1.30 22.60 -4.35
CA GLU A 127 0.43 21.60 -3.70
C GLU A 127 1.18 20.29 -3.47
N LEU A 128 1.94 19.79 -4.45
CA LEU A 128 2.75 18.58 -4.30
C LEU A 128 3.80 18.74 -3.18
N ASN A 129 4.42 19.92 -3.07
CA ASN A 129 5.39 20.19 -1.99
C ASN A 129 4.74 20.03 -0.61
N GLN A 130 3.56 20.62 -0.43
CA GLN A 130 2.77 20.48 0.80
C GLN A 130 2.38 19.03 1.04
N ALA A 131 2.00 18.30 -0.02
CA ALA A 131 1.64 16.89 0.07
C ALA A 131 2.78 16.01 0.58
N ILE A 132 3.94 16.15 -0.04
CA ILE A 132 5.12 15.35 0.30
C ILE A 132 5.56 15.63 1.74
N ALA A 133 5.51 16.90 2.16
CA ALA A 133 5.79 17.28 3.54
C ALA A 133 4.77 16.72 4.54
N ALA A 134 3.48 16.76 4.22
CA ALA A 134 2.39 16.23 5.07
C ALA A 134 2.46 14.70 5.20
N MET A 135 2.93 13.99 4.17
CA MET A 135 3.23 12.56 4.23
C MET A 135 4.52 12.23 5.02
N GLY A 136 5.24 13.24 5.53
CA GLY A 136 6.44 13.05 6.34
C GLY A 136 7.74 12.87 5.54
N TYR A 137 7.72 13.09 4.23
CA TYR A 137 8.92 13.04 3.40
C TYR A 137 9.68 14.38 3.43
N ARG A 138 11.01 14.31 3.49
CA ARG A 138 11.91 15.47 3.44
C ARG A 138 12.73 15.41 2.17
N LEU A 139 12.22 16.01 1.10
CA LEU A 139 12.88 16.02 -0.20
C LEU A 139 13.60 17.35 -0.44
N SER A 140 14.69 17.31 -1.20
CA SER A 140 15.34 18.53 -1.68
C SER A 140 14.49 19.20 -2.77
N PRO A 141 14.62 20.53 -2.97
CA PRO A 141 13.93 21.22 -4.07
C PRO A 141 14.24 20.62 -5.45
N GLN A 142 15.46 20.12 -5.65
CA GLN A 142 15.88 19.48 -6.90
C GLN A 142 15.14 18.16 -7.13
N THR A 143 15.03 17.31 -6.09
CA THR A 143 14.28 16.05 -6.17
C THR A 143 12.80 16.31 -6.42
N LEU A 144 12.20 17.29 -5.72
CA LEU A 144 10.80 17.66 -5.94
C LEU A 144 10.56 18.12 -7.38
N THR A 145 11.44 18.98 -7.92
CA THR A 145 11.35 19.44 -9.31
C THR A 145 11.42 18.27 -10.30
N ALA A 146 12.28 17.28 -10.05
CA ALA A 146 12.37 16.09 -10.88
C ALA A 146 11.07 15.26 -10.84
N ILE A 147 10.47 15.09 -9.67
CA ILE A 147 9.19 14.40 -9.50
C ILE A 147 8.08 15.12 -10.27
N VAL A 148 7.95 16.45 -10.12
CA VAL A 148 6.94 17.22 -10.84
C VAL A 148 7.11 17.08 -12.34
N LYS A 149 8.34 17.21 -12.86
CA LYS A 149 8.61 17.03 -14.30
C LYS A 149 8.27 15.63 -14.80
N ARG A 150 8.39 14.60 -13.95
CA ARG A 150 8.12 13.21 -14.31
C ARG A 150 6.63 12.87 -14.36
N TYR A 151 5.82 13.48 -13.50
CA TYR A 151 4.39 13.12 -13.34
C TYR A 151 3.42 14.21 -13.82
N SER A 152 3.88 15.43 -14.06
CA SER A 152 3.01 16.50 -14.55
C SER A 152 2.81 16.45 -16.07
N LYS A 153 1.60 16.80 -16.49
CA LYS A 153 1.22 17.08 -17.86
C LYS A 153 0.76 18.53 -17.90
N ASN A 154 1.49 19.39 -18.62
CA ASN A 154 1.25 20.83 -18.66
C ASN A 154 1.24 21.51 -17.27
N GLY A 155 2.15 21.08 -16.38
CA GLY A 155 2.27 21.63 -15.02
C GLY A 155 1.26 21.11 -14.00
N ARG A 156 0.36 20.19 -14.41
CA ARG A 156 -0.67 19.59 -13.58
C ARG A 156 -0.47 18.09 -13.44
N ILE A 157 -0.59 17.56 -12.22
CA ILE A 157 -0.49 16.12 -11.93
C ILE A 157 -1.91 15.60 -11.70
N PHE A 158 -2.36 14.66 -12.54
CA PHE A 158 -3.69 14.06 -12.39
C PHE A 158 -3.71 13.03 -11.27
N PHE A 159 -4.89 12.66 -10.78
CA PHE A 159 -5.05 11.70 -9.68
C PHE A 159 -4.29 10.38 -9.90
N ASP A 160 -4.37 9.79 -11.09
CA ASP A 160 -3.63 8.58 -11.46
C ASP A 160 -2.11 8.76 -11.30
N ASP A 161 -1.55 9.83 -11.89
CA ASP A 161 -0.13 10.17 -11.82
C ASP A 161 0.31 10.51 -10.38
N TYR A 162 -0.57 11.14 -9.59
CA TYR A 162 -0.33 11.46 -8.18
C TYR A 162 -0.23 10.18 -7.33
N VAL A 163 -1.17 9.25 -7.51
CA VAL A 163 -1.15 7.97 -6.80
C VAL A 163 0.08 7.17 -7.22
N ALA A 164 0.39 7.13 -8.51
CA ALA A 164 1.61 6.48 -9.00
C ALA A 164 2.89 7.05 -8.37
N CYS A 165 2.96 8.38 -8.25
CA CYS A 165 4.05 9.06 -7.56
C CYS A 165 4.13 8.64 -6.07
N CYS A 166 3.01 8.63 -5.36
CA CYS A 166 2.97 8.27 -3.94
C CYS A 166 3.36 6.82 -3.68
N VAL A 167 2.87 5.90 -4.51
CA VAL A 167 3.23 4.47 -4.47
C VAL A 167 4.73 4.30 -4.66
N LYS A 168 5.29 4.86 -5.73
CA LYS A 168 6.72 4.73 -6.04
C LYS A 168 7.60 5.38 -4.97
N LEU A 169 7.20 6.54 -4.46
CA LEU A 169 7.93 7.24 -3.40
C LEU A 169 7.95 6.42 -2.10
N ARG A 170 6.79 5.85 -1.70
CA ARG A 170 6.70 4.98 -0.53
C ARG A 170 7.59 3.75 -0.69
N ALA A 171 7.44 3.05 -1.81
CA ALA A 171 8.11 1.78 -2.01
C ALA A 171 9.64 1.92 -2.09
N LEU A 172 10.15 2.96 -2.77
CA LEU A 172 11.58 3.27 -2.78
C LEU A 172 12.09 3.78 -1.42
N THR A 173 11.27 4.50 -0.66
CA THR A 173 11.63 4.93 0.71
C THR A 173 11.74 3.73 1.65
N ASP A 174 10.80 2.79 1.57
CA ASP A 174 10.82 1.57 2.37
C ASP A 174 12.01 0.68 1.99
N PHE A 175 12.30 0.55 0.69
CA PHE A 175 13.48 -0.15 0.18
C PHE A 175 14.79 0.45 0.73
N PHE A 176 14.90 1.79 0.74
CA PHE A 176 16.04 2.51 1.29
C PHE A 176 16.14 2.33 2.82
N ARG A 177 15.05 2.56 3.56
CA ARG A 177 15.02 2.49 5.03
C ARG A 177 15.36 1.10 5.57
N ARG A 178 14.97 0.04 4.87
CA ARG A 178 15.33 -1.35 5.25
C ARG A 178 16.83 -1.60 5.24
N ARG A 179 17.60 -0.83 4.47
CA ARG A 179 19.06 -0.94 4.34
C ARG A 179 19.83 0.15 5.09
N ASP A 180 19.16 1.25 5.45
CA ASP A 180 19.72 2.30 6.33
C ASP A 180 19.63 1.89 7.81
N HIS A 181 20.31 0.81 8.18
CA HIS A 181 20.30 0.28 9.55
C HIS A 181 20.79 1.30 10.60
N LEU A 182 21.64 2.24 10.18
CA LEU A 182 22.21 3.29 11.04
C LEU A 182 21.36 4.57 11.06
N GLN A 183 20.30 4.66 10.25
CA GLN A 183 19.43 5.84 10.11
C GLN A 183 20.21 7.14 9.84
N GLN A 184 21.27 7.03 9.05
CA GLN A 184 22.18 8.14 8.75
C GLN A 184 21.82 8.85 7.43
N GLY A 185 20.83 8.36 6.70
CA GLY A 185 20.43 8.89 5.40
C GLY A 185 21.38 8.51 4.26
N VAL A 186 22.25 7.51 4.45
CA VAL A 186 23.22 7.04 3.46
C VAL A 186 23.32 5.51 3.52
N VAL A 187 23.19 4.86 2.37
CA VAL A 187 23.21 3.41 2.20
C VAL A 187 24.21 3.01 1.11
N ASN A 188 24.94 1.92 1.33
CA ASN A 188 25.73 1.27 0.28
C ASN A 188 24.90 0.14 -0.35
N PHE A 189 24.72 0.18 -1.67
CA PHE A 189 24.01 -0.86 -2.39
C PHE A 189 24.98 -1.73 -3.20
N VAL A 190 24.74 -3.03 -3.20
CA VAL A 190 25.26 -3.92 -4.24
C VAL A 190 24.50 -3.61 -5.53
N TYR A 191 25.18 -3.62 -6.67
CA TYR A 191 24.58 -3.23 -7.96
C TYR A 191 23.31 -4.02 -8.28
N ASP A 192 23.34 -5.34 -8.13
CA ASP A 192 22.20 -6.21 -8.41
C ASP A 192 21.03 -5.95 -7.47
N ASP A 193 21.30 -5.74 -6.18
CA ASP A 193 20.31 -5.39 -5.17
C ASP A 193 19.65 -4.03 -5.44
N PHE A 194 20.42 -3.04 -5.91
CA PHE A 194 19.89 -1.75 -6.37
C PHE A 194 18.97 -1.93 -7.57
N LEU A 195 19.37 -2.71 -8.58
CA LEU A 195 18.52 -2.98 -9.74
C LEU A 195 17.24 -3.71 -9.35
N GLN A 196 17.33 -4.78 -8.56
CA GLN A 196 16.17 -5.53 -8.10
C GLN A 196 15.18 -4.63 -7.35
N GLY A 197 15.67 -3.77 -6.46
CA GLY A 197 14.82 -2.86 -5.69
C GLY A 197 14.17 -1.75 -6.51
N THR A 198 14.88 -1.20 -7.49
CA THR A 198 14.41 -0.04 -8.26
C THR A 198 13.61 -0.41 -9.50
N MET A 199 13.88 -1.56 -10.11
CA MET A 199 13.22 -2.02 -11.34
C MET A 199 11.96 -2.84 -11.06
N ALA A 200 11.81 -3.38 -9.86
CA ALA A 200 10.56 -4.02 -9.45
C ALA A 200 9.39 -3.02 -9.36
N ILE A 201 9.68 -1.72 -9.21
CA ILE A 201 8.72 -0.64 -8.92
C ILE A 201 8.60 0.35 -10.10
#